data_AF-A0A0C3DFK1-F1
#
_entry.id   AF-A0A0C3DFK1-F1
#
_cell.length_a   1.000
_cell.length_b   1.000
_cell.length_c   1.000
_cell.angle_alpha   90.00
_cell.angle_beta   90.00
_cell.angle_gamma   90.00
#
_symmetry.space_group_name_H-M   'P 1'
#
loop_
_entity.id
_entity.type
_entity.pdbx_description
1 polymer ?
#
loop_
_entity_poly.entity_id
_entity_poly.type
_entity_poly.pdbx_seq_one_letter_code
_entity_poly.pdbx_strand_id
1 'polypeptide(L)'
;MLAEFLCKLLKDVYRFEEAVDLYNVHLVQFQELGKNEDTISKKKSQGGLAFMSYLHGYLKLQDFWRSWSPAGFHEASKLLGVSEDFLPHTTNHLESFNHCIKILCIVSTLRTPTTH
;
A
#
# COMPACT_ATOMS: atom_id res chain seq x y z
N MET A 1 -13.15 5.63 10.24
CA MET A 1 -12.33 4.54 10.84
C MET A 1 -11.37 3.97 9.80
N LEU A 2 -10.23 3.39 10.20
CA LEU A 2 -9.21 2.87 9.27
C LEU A 2 -9.76 1.88 8.23
N ALA A 3 -10.71 1.02 8.62
CA ALA A 3 -11.34 0.06 7.72
C ALA A 3 -12.15 0.75 6.60
N GLU A 4 -12.89 1.82 6.91
CA GLU A 4 -13.66 2.58 5.92
C GLU A 4 -12.74 3.24 4.91
N PHE A 5 -11.63 3.83 5.39
CA PHE A 5 -10.59 4.39 4.53
C PHE A 5 -10.07 3.35 3.54
N LEU A 6 -9.69 2.17 4.04
CA LEU A 6 -9.15 1.10 3.20
C LEU A 6 -10.17 0.55 2.22
N CYS A 7 -11.40 0.31 2.65
CA CYS A 7 -12.47 -0.13 1.75
C CYS A 7 -12.67 0.86 0.60
N LYS A 8 -12.72 2.16 0.91
CA LYS A 8 -12.90 3.19 -0.11
C LYS A 8 -11.69 3.24 -1.06
N LEU A 9 -10.47 3.26 -0.52
CA LEU A 9 -9.24 3.30 -1.30
C LEU A 9 -9.09 2.09 -2.24
N LEU A 10 -9.48 0.90 -1.76
CA LEU A 10 -9.30 -0.36 -2.48
C LEU A 10 -10.43 -0.73 -3.43
N LYS A 11 -11.56 0.00 -3.42
CA LYS A 11 -12.74 -0.34 -4.24
C LYS A 11 -13.24 0.81 -5.09
N ASP A 12 -13.16 2.03 -4.57
CA ASP A 12 -13.92 3.16 -5.13
C ASP A 12 -13.02 4.25 -5.73
N VAL A 13 -11.69 4.11 -5.61
CA VAL A 13 -10.74 5.13 -6.06
C VAL A 13 -10.01 4.68 -7.32
N TYR A 14 -10.33 5.33 -8.44
CA TYR A 14 -9.75 5.05 -9.76
C TYR A 14 -8.76 6.11 -10.24
N ARG A 15 -8.58 7.20 -9.47
CA ARG A 15 -7.67 8.29 -9.80
C ARG A 15 -6.62 8.46 -8.71
N PHE A 16 -5.39 8.69 -9.13
CA PHE A 16 -4.26 8.77 -8.20
C PHE A 16 -4.35 10.00 -7.30
N GLU A 17 -4.81 11.13 -7.84
CA GLU A 17 -5.00 12.36 -7.09
C GLU A 17 -6.02 12.17 -5.97
N GLU A 18 -7.13 11.48 -6.28
CA GLU A 18 -8.16 11.14 -5.29
C GLU A 18 -7.65 10.19 -4.21
N ALA A 19 -6.74 9.27 -4.54
CA ALA A 19 -6.09 8.40 -3.57
C ALA A 19 -5.20 9.18 -2.60
N VAL A 20 -4.44 10.15 -3.13
CA VAL A 20 -3.57 11.03 -2.33
C VAL A 20 -4.40 11.96 -1.45
N ASP A 21 -5.47 12.55 -1.97
CA ASP A 21 -6.39 13.40 -1.21
C ASP A 21 -7.04 12.62 -0.07
N LEU A 22 -7.55 11.42 -0.36
CA LEU A 22 -8.13 10.54 0.66
C LEU A 22 -7.11 10.17 1.75
N TYR A 23 -5.88 9.85 1.35
CA TYR A 23 -4.79 9.60 2.28
C TYR A 23 -4.52 10.81 3.19
N ASN A 24 -4.42 12.01 2.62
CA ASN A 24 -4.12 13.23 3.37
C ASN A 24 -5.24 13.58 4.37
N VAL A 25 -6.51 13.43 3.96
CA VAL A 25 -7.66 13.63 4.86
C VAL A 25 -7.56 12.71 6.08
N HIS A 26 -7.29 11.42 5.87
CA HIS A 26 -7.19 10.47 6.98
C HIS A 26 -5.92 10.67 7.81
N LEU A 27 -4.82 11.13 7.22
CA LEU A 27 -3.60 11.47 7.94
C LEU A 27 -3.88 12.57 8.97
N VAL A 28 -4.53 13.66 8.53
CA VAL A 28 -4.93 14.76 9.42
C VAL A 28 -5.89 14.27 10.50
N GLN A 29 -6.89 13.45 10.16
CA GLN A 29 -7.81 12.89 11.15
C GLN A 29 -7.09 12.12 12.27
N PHE A 30 -6.09 11.28 11.93
CA PHE A 30 -5.32 10.57 12.94
C PHE A 30 -4.39 11.49 13.74
N GLN A 31 -3.85 12.56 13.15
CA GLN A 31 -3.08 13.58 13.87
C GLN A 31 -3.96 14.33 14.89
N GLU A 32 -5.15 14.78 14.47
CA GLU A 32 -6.11 15.46 15.35
C GLU A 32 -6.59 14.53 16.47
N LEU A 33 -6.85 13.26 16.17
CA LEU A 33 -7.25 12.26 17.17
C LEU A 33 -6.20 12.10 18.28
N GLY A 34 -4.91 12.30 17.97
CA GLY A 34 -3.82 12.21 18.94
C GLY A 34 -3.75 13.37 19.92
N LYS A 35 -4.40 14.50 19.60
CA LYS A 35 -4.46 15.69 20.47
C LYS A 35 -5.47 15.53 21.61
N ASN A 36 -6.39 14.59 21.50
CA ASN A 36 -7.34 14.29 22.56
C ASN A 36 -6.62 13.78 23.82
N GLU A 37 -7.11 14.16 25.00
CA GLU A 37 -6.45 13.78 26.25
C GLU A 37 -6.60 12.30 26.59
N ASP A 38 -7.67 11.66 26.09
CA ASP A 38 -8.02 10.29 26.43
C ASP A 38 -7.05 9.25 25.83
N THR A 39 -6.73 8.24 26.65
CA THR A 39 -5.76 7.19 26.31
C THR A 39 -6.17 6.37 25.09
N ILE A 40 -7.48 6.23 24.83
CA ILE A 40 -8.00 5.42 23.72
C ILE A 40 -7.74 6.14 22.39
N SER A 41 -8.07 7.42 22.30
CA SER A 41 -7.81 8.27 21.12
C SER A 41 -6.32 8.34 20.81
N LYS A 42 -5.46 8.52 21.83
CA LYS A 42 -4.00 8.49 21.66
C LYS A 42 -3.51 7.17 21.06
N LYS A 43 -3.97 6.03 21.58
CA LYS A 43 -3.61 4.70 21.02
C LYS A 43 -4.11 4.51 19.59
N LYS A 44 -5.34 4.95 19.29
CA LYS A 44 -5.91 4.89 17.93
C LYS A 44 -5.14 5.78 16.95
N SER A 45 -4.76 6.98 17.38
CA SER A 45 -3.91 7.90 16.62
C SER A 45 -2.56 7.26 16.32
N GLN A 46 -1.87 6.74 17.33
CA GLN A 46 -0.57 6.08 17.16
C GLN A 46 -0.65 4.91 16.16
N GLY A 47 -1.63 4.02 16.31
CA GLY A 47 -1.82 2.89 15.40
C GLY A 47 -2.17 3.34 13.98
N GLY A 48 -3.06 4.33 13.85
CA GLY A 48 -3.44 4.91 12.57
C GLY A 48 -2.26 5.56 11.86
N LEU A 49 -1.49 6.41 12.55
CA LEU A 49 -0.31 7.09 12.01
C LEU A 49 0.79 6.10 11.60
N ALA A 50 1.02 5.04 12.39
CA ALA A 50 1.95 3.98 12.03
C ALA A 50 1.52 3.29 10.72
N PHE A 51 0.23 3.00 10.57
CA PHE A 51 -0.30 2.43 9.34
C PHE A 51 -0.21 3.41 8.16
N MET A 52 -0.54 4.68 8.34
CA MET A 52 -0.42 5.69 7.29
C MET A 52 1.03 5.83 6.81
N SER A 53 2.01 5.82 7.74
CA SER A 53 3.42 5.83 7.39
C SER A 53 3.84 4.60 6.57
N TYR A 54 3.31 3.42 6.88
CA TYR A 54 3.52 2.21 6.08
C TYR A 54 2.93 2.36 4.68
N LEU A 55 1.66 2.77 4.58
CA LEU A 55 0.94 2.92 3.32
C LEU A 55 1.54 4.01 2.42
N HIS A 56 2.14 5.05 3.00
CA HIS A 56 2.79 6.13 2.26
C HIS A 56 3.83 5.60 1.25
N GLY A 57 4.59 4.57 1.62
CA GLY A 57 5.55 3.93 0.70
C GLY A 57 4.89 3.39 -0.57
N TYR A 58 3.64 2.93 -0.46
CA TYR A 58 2.86 2.37 -1.57
C TYR A 58 2.11 3.42 -2.39
N LEU A 59 1.87 4.61 -1.81
CA LEU A 59 1.16 5.73 -2.43
C LEU A 59 2.07 6.84 -2.94
N LYS A 60 3.37 6.81 -2.62
CA LYS A 60 4.31 7.87 -2.99
C LYS A 60 4.52 8.00 -4.50
N LEU A 61 4.40 6.88 -5.22
CA LEU A 61 4.60 6.82 -6.67
C LEU A 61 3.32 6.30 -7.33
N GLN A 62 2.85 7.01 -8.35
CA GLN A 62 1.63 6.65 -9.08
C GLN A 62 1.71 5.24 -9.67
N ASP A 63 2.85 4.87 -10.25
CA ASP A 63 3.05 3.53 -10.83
C ASP A 63 2.93 2.42 -9.79
N PHE A 64 3.40 2.69 -8.57
CA PHE A 64 3.34 1.74 -7.48
C PHE A 64 1.92 1.62 -6.94
N TRP A 65 1.18 2.74 -6.82
CA TRP A 65 -0.24 2.69 -6.51
C TRP A 65 -1.02 1.92 -7.58
N ARG A 66 -0.74 2.18 -8.85
CA ARG A 66 -1.39 1.52 -9.99
C ARG A 66 -1.20 0.01 -9.98
N SER A 67 -0.08 -0.51 -9.45
CA SER A 67 0.17 -1.95 -9.44
C SER A 67 -0.77 -2.75 -8.52
N TRP A 68 -1.48 -2.12 -7.60
CA TRP A 68 -2.39 -2.78 -6.66
C TRP A 68 -3.77 -2.09 -6.55
N SER A 69 -3.98 -0.95 -7.19
CA SER A 69 -5.22 -0.18 -7.11
C SER A 69 -6.29 -0.66 -8.11
N PRO A 70 -7.57 -0.35 -7.85
CA PRO A 70 -8.66 -0.62 -8.80
C PRO A 70 -8.39 -0.09 -10.21
N ALA A 71 -7.72 1.07 -10.32
CA ALA A 71 -7.35 1.66 -11.61
C ALA A 71 -6.45 0.75 -12.44
N GLY A 72 -5.45 0.12 -11.81
CA GLY A 72 -4.57 -0.82 -12.49
C GLY A 72 -5.25 -2.13 -12.84
N PHE A 73 -6.11 -2.65 -11.97
CA PHE A 73 -6.94 -3.82 -12.28
C PHE A 73 -7.86 -3.56 -13.48
N HIS A 74 -8.52 -2.40 -13.49
CA HIS A 74 -9.40 -1.99 -14.59
C HIS A 74 -8.66 -1.87 -15.93
N GLU A 75 -7.46 -1.31 -15.93
CA GLU A 75 -6.64 -1.24 -17.14
C GLU A 75 -6.13 -2.61 -17.58
N ALA A 76 -5.68 -3.45 -16.65
CA ALA A 76 -5.24 -4.81 -16.97
C ALA A 76 -6.39 -5.62 -17.58
N SER A 77 -7.62 -5.46 -17.07
CA SER A 77 -8.83 -6.07 -17.62
C SER A 77 -9.05 -5.66 -19.07
N LYS A 78 -8.93 -4.36 -19.38
CA LYS A 78 -9.03 -3.85 -20.74
C LYS A 78 -7.96 -4.41 -21.67
N LEU A 79 -6.71 -4.47 -21.20
CA LEU A 79 -5.58 -4.96 -21.99
C LEU A 79 -5.69 -6.46 -22.29
N LEU A 80 -6.20 -7.24 -21.34
CA LEU A 80 -6.33 -8.69 -21.46
C LEU A 80 -7.67 -9.13 -22.08
N GLY A 81 -8.65 -8.24 -22.16
CA GLY A 81 -9.98 -8.55 -22.70
C GLY A 81 -10.78 -9.50 -21.81
N VAL A 82 -10.51 -9.53 -20.49
CA VAL A 82 -11.17 -10.40 -19.50
C VAL A 82 -11.86 -9.56 -18.44
N SER A 83 -12.95 -10.07 -17.84
CA SER A 83 -13.59 -9.38 -16.70
C SER A 83 -12.61 -9.23 -15.54
N GLU A 84 -12.77 -8.16 -14.75
CA GLU A 84 -11.99 -7.90 -13.53
C GLU A 84 -12.06 -9.08 -12.55
N ASP A 85 -13.19 -9.81 -12.51
CA ASP A 85 -13.39 -11.00 -11.66
C ASP A 85 -12.42 -12.15 -11.97
N PHE A 86 -11.86 -12.18 -13.19
CA PHE A 86 -10.89 -13.19 -13.63
C PHE A 86 -9.45 -12.76 -13.44
N LEU A 87 -9.20 -11.52 -12.99
CA LEU A 87 -7.86 -11.06 -12.68
C LEU A 87 -7.47 -11.54 -11.29
N PRO A 88 -6.33 -12.24 -11.13
CA PRO A 88 -5.87 -12.63 -9.82
C PRO A 88 -5.54 -11.38 -9.01
N HIS A 89 -6.32 -11.10 -7.96
CA HIS A 89 -5.93 -10.12 -6.96
C HIS A 89 -4.65 -10.61 -6.29
N THR A 90 -3.55 -9.89 -6.49
CA THR A 90 -2.22 -10.29 -6.00
C THR A 90 -2.12 -10.11 -4.49
N THR A 91 -2.90 -10.84 -3.70
CA THR A 91 -2.77 -10.89 -2.24
C THR A 91 -1.64 -11.82 -1.79
N ASN A 92 -1.11 -12.68 -2.66
CA ASN A 92 -0.01 -13.62 -2.31
C ASN A 92 1.31 -13.31 -3.06
N HIS A 93 1.25 -12.76 -4.27
CA HIS A 93 2.46 -12.60 -5.10
C HIS A 93 3.37 -11.44 -4.66
N LEU A 94 2.86 -10.38 -4.02
CA LEU A 94 3.69 -9.29 -3.51
C LEU A 94 4.53 -9.70 -2.29
N GLU A 95 4.01 -10.55 -1.41
CA GLU A 95 4.79 -11.15 -0.31
C GLU A 95 5.83 -12.15 -0.83
N SER A 96 5.41 -13.06 -1.73
CA SER A 96 6.30 -14.01 -2.40
C SER A 96 7.44 -13.32 -3.17
N PHE A 97 7.11 -12.30 -3.97
CA PHE A 97 8.09 -11.56 -4.77
C PHE A 97 9.01 -10.69 -3.89
N ASN A 98 8.48 -10.04 -2.84
CA ASN A 98 9.30 -9.33 -1.87
C ASN A 98 10.22 -10.27 -1.07
N HIS A 99 9.77 -11.48 -0.76
CA HIS A 99 10.62 -12.50 -0.13
C HIS A 99 11.73 -12.96 -1.08
N CYS A 100 11.41 -13.21 -2.35
CA CYS A 100 12.39 -13.58 -3.38
C CYS A 100 13.43 -12.48 -3.64
N ILE A 101 13.04 -11.19 -3.73
CA ILE A 101 13.98 -10.07 -3.89
C ILE A 101 14.88 -9.94 -2.66
N LYS A 102 14.33 -10.07 -1.44
CA LYS A 102 15.13 -10.01 -0.20
C LYS A 102 16.15 -11.15 -0.15
N ILE A 103 15.79 -12.37 -0.53
CA ILE A 103 16.71 -13.50 -0.58
C ILE A 103 17.79 -13.29 -1.64
N LEU A 104 17.42 -12.88 -2.87
CA LEU A 104 18.39 -12.66 -3.95
C LEU A 104 19.43 -11.58 -3.60
N CYS A 105 19.00 -10.47 -2.98
CA CYS A 105 19.91 -9.38 -2.58
C CYS A 105 20.83 -9.74 -1.42
N ILE A 106 20.41 -10.64 -0.51
CA ILE A 106 21.27 -11.13 0.59
C ILE A 106 22.32 -12.10 0.05
N VAL A 107 21.96 -12.95 -0.92
CA VAL A 107 22.89 -13.91 -1.53
C VAL A 107 23.96 -13.21 -2.39
N SER A 108 23.62 -12.08 -3.03
CA SER A 108 24.58 -11.32 -3.84
C SER A 108 25.58 -10.48 -3.02
N THR A 109 25.29 -10.19 -1.74
CA THR A 109 26.22 -9.48 -0.84
C THR A 109 27.19 -10.40 -0.10
N LEU A 110 26.99 -11.74 -0.16
CA LEU A 110 27.87 -12.72 0.50
C LEU A 110 28.87 -13.41 -0.44
N ARG A 111 28.96 -13.00 -1.71
CA ARG A 111 30.03 -13.45 -2.63
C ARG A 111 30.96 -12.29 -3.00
N THR A 112 31.87 -11.96 -2.09
CA THR A 112 33.16 -11.37 -2.49
C THR A 112 34.18 -12.50 -2.67
N PRO A 113 34.98 -12.52 -3.75
CA PRO A 113 35.87 -13.62 -4.06
C PRO A 113 37.14 -13.55 -3.20
N THR A 114 37.43 -14.59 -2.42
CA THR A 114 38.77 -14.82 -1.91
C THR A 114 39.64 -15.33 -3.07
N THR A 115 40.52 -14.45 -3.52
CA THR A 115 41.66 -14.77 -4.38
C THR A 115 42.72 -15.47 -3.54
N HIS A 116 43.15 -16.65 -3.99
CA HIS A 116 44.52 -17.13 -3.80
C HIS A 116 44.85 -18.22 -4.83
#